data_AF-A0A836REX6-F1
#
_entry.id   AF-A0A836REX6-F1
#
_cell.length_a   1.000
_cell.length_b   1.000
_cell.length_c   1.000
_cell.angle_alpha   90.00
_cell.angle_beta   90.00
_cell.angle_gamma   90.00
#
_symmetry.space_group_name_H-M   'P 1'
#
loop_
_entity.id
_entity.type
_entity.pdbx_description
1 polymer ?
#
loop_
_entity_poly.entity_id
_entity_poly.type
_entity_poly.pdbx_seq_one_letter_code
_entity_poly.pdbx_strand_id
1 'polypeptide(L)' 'MNNYIDNFIKYIRNVGGLSENTIISYRKDLEEIFDFINERDIRILESKDIEEFIKYLKKRKYSNRSINRKLST' A
#
# COMPACT_ATOMS: atom_id res chain seq x y z
N MET A 1 10.46 -8.88 0.93
CA MET A 1 9.42 -7.84 0.86
C MET A 1 9.98 -6.41 0.92
N ASN A 2 10.79 -6.07 1.93
CA ASN A 2 11.36 -4.72 2.11
C ASN A 2 12.00 -4.12 0.86
N ASN A 3 12.70 -4.94 0.05
CA ASN A 3 13.29 -4.48 -1.21
C ASN A 3 12.29 -3.91 -2.23
N TYR A 4 11.04 -4.41 -2.29
CA TYR A 4 10.05 -3.89 -3.25
C TYR A 4 9.55 -2.50 -2.86
N ILE A 5 9.23 -2.31 -1.58
CA ILE A 5 8.79 -1.01 -1.04
C ILE A 5 9.90 0.02 -1.23
N ASP A 6 11.14 -0.32 -0.85
CA ASP A 6 12.26 0.62 -0.96
C ASP A 6 12.56 1.00 -2.41
N ASN A 7 12.50 0.05 -3.34
CA ASN A 7 12.66 0.32 -4.77
C ASN A 7 11.56 1.24 -5.31
N PHE A 8 10.31 0.98 -4.96
CA PHE A 8 9.19 1.82 -5.39
C PHE A 8 9.26 3.23 -4.78
N ILE A 9 9.55 3.34 -3.48
CA ILE A 9 9.72 4.62 -2.80
C ILE A 9 10.87 5.43 -3.41
N LYS A 10 12.00 4.78 -3.72
CA LYS A 10 13.12 5.43 -4.41
C LYS A 10 12.72 5.91 -5.80
N TYR A 11 11.92 5.13 -6.53
CA TYR A 11 11.40 5.52 -7.84
C TYR A 11 10.51 6.76 -7.75
N ILE A 12 9.45 6.74 -6.92
CA ILE A 12 8.50 7.86 -6.85
C ILE A 12 9.11 9.12 -6.22
N ARG A 13 10.13 8.98 -5.36
CA ARG A 13 10.89 10.12 -4.81
C ARG A 13 11.67 10.85 -5.89
N ASN A 14 12.32 10.11 -6.80
CA ASN A 14 13.19 10.70 -7.83
C ASN A 14 12.42 11.12 -9.08
N VAL A 15 11.38 10.37 -9.46
CA VAL A 15 10.65 10.58 -10.72
C VAL A 15 9.33 11.34 -10.51
N GLY A 16 8.68 11.14 -9.36
CA GLY A 16 7.33 11.65 -9.11
C GLY A 16 7.27 13.04 -8.49
N GLY A 17 8.39 13.64 -8.06
CA GLY A 17 8.43 14.96 -7.42
C GLY A 17 7.54 15.07 -6.17
N LEU A 18 7.25 13.94 -5.52
CA LEU A 18 6.29 13.89 -4.41
C LEU A 18 6.88 14.53 -3.15
N SER A 19 5.99 15.16 -2.36
CA SER A 19 6.38 15.68 -1.04
C SER A 19 6.83 14.55 -0.11
N GLU A 20 7.72 14.85 0.83
CA GLU A 20 8.19 13.88 1.82
C GLU A 20 7.04 13.28 2.64
N ASN A 21 6.01 14.09 2.95
CA ASN A 21 4.80 13.61 3.63
C ASN A 21 4.02 12.59 2.79
N THR A 22 3.93 12.81 1.48
CA THR A 22 3.30 11.84 0.55
C THR A 22 4.11 10.55 0.51
N ILE A 23 5.44 10.64 0.44
CA ILE A 23 6.34 9.47 0.43
C ILE A 23 6.17 8.64 1.71
N ILE A 24 6.16 9.30 2.88
CA ILE A 24 5.95 8.62 4.16
C ILE A 24 4.58 7.96 4.21
N SER A 25 3.53 8.63 3.72
CA SER A 25 2.18 8.06 3.67
C SER A 25 2.13 6.83 2.74
N TYR A 26 2.76 6.91 1.57
CA TYR A 26 2.74 5.84 0.58
C TYR A 26 3.52 4.63 1.09
N ARG A 27 4.68 4.84 1.73
CA ARG A 27 5.44 3.78 2.39
C ARG A 27 4.57 3.02 3.40
N LYS A 28 3.87 3.74 4.28
CA LYS A 28 2.97 3.12 5.27
C LYS A 28 1.79 2.39 4.64
N ASP A 29 1.24 2.93 3.55
CA ASP A 29 0.15 2.31 2.82
C ASP A 29 0.62 0.97 2.19
N LEU A 30 1.84 0.93 1.63
CA LEU A 30 2.45 -0.29 1.08
C LEU A 30 2.81 -1.31 2.17
N GLU A 31 3.43 -0.86 3.27
CA GLU A 31 3.75 -1.73 4.40
C GLU A 31 2.49 -2.42 4.94
N GLU A 32 1.36 -1.71 5.03
CA GLU A 32 0.11 -2.30 5.53
C GLU A 32 -0.47 -3.39 4.61
N ILE A 33 -0.40 -3.26 3.29
CA ILE A 33 -0.84 -4.34 2.40
C ILE A 33 0.12 -5.53 2.45
N PHE A 34 1.43 -5.28 2.59
CA PHE A 34 2.42 -6.34 2.74
C PHE A 34 2.26 -7.12 4.05
N ASP A 35 1.94 -6.43 5.14
CA ASP A 35 1.59 -7.05 6.42
C ASP A 35 0.30 -7.87 6.29
N PHE A 36 -0.71 -7.34 5.58
CA PHE A 36 -1.99 -8.03 5.37
C PHE A 36 -1.84 -9.34 4.61
N ILE A 37 -1.03 -9.37 3.55
CA ILE A 37 -0.82 -10.59 2.74
C ILE A 37 0.16 -11.57 3.38
N ASN A 38 0.78 -11.23 4.53
CA ASN A 38 1.60 -12.10 5.36
C ASN A 38 2.65 -12.89 4.57
N GLU A 39 3.54 -12.18 3.89
CA GLU A 39 4.64 -12.73 3.07
C GLU A 39 4.23 -13.50 1.80
N ARG A 40 2.93 -13.60 1.49
CA ARG A 40 2.49 -14.11 0.17
C ARG A 40 3.11 -13.29 -0.95
N ASP A 41 3.48 -13.96 -2.04
CA ASP A 41 4.02 -13.27 -3.22
C ASP A 41 2.97 -12.31 -3.81
N ILE A 42 3.32 -11.03 -3.93
CA ILE A 42 2.43 -10.01 -4.47
C ILE A 42 2.01 -10.30 -5.92
N ARG A 43 2.82 -11.08 -6.66
CA ARG A 43 2.59 -11.43 -8.07
C ARG A 43 1.44 -12.43 -8.27
N ILE A 44 0.98 -13.08 -7.20
CA ILE A 44 -0.13 -14.05 -7.24
C ILE A 44 -1.40 -13.53 -6.58
N LEU A 45 -1.46 -12.23 -6.25
CA LEU A 45 -2.67 -11.64 -5.69
C LEU A 45 -3.76 -11.53 -6.74
N GLU A 46 -4.98 -11.89 -6.35
CA GLU A 46 -6.17 -11.80 -7.18
C GLU A 46 -7.09 -10.68 -6.69
N SER A 47 -8.12 -10.34 -7.48
CA SER A 47 -9.12 -9.34 -7.09
C SER A 47 -9.79 -9.65 -5.74
N LYS A 48 -9.95 -10.95 -5.41
CA LYS A 48 -10.49 -11.38 -4.12
C LYS A 48 -9.61 -10.97 -2.94
N ASP A 49 -8.29 -11.02 -3.09
CA ASP A 49 -7.35 -10.58 -2.04
C ASP A 49 -7.50 -9.07 -1.77
N ILE A 50 -7.71 -8.27 -2.84
CA ILE A 50 -7.98 -6.83 -2.72
C ILE A 50 -9.33 -6.56 -2.03
N GLU A 51 -10.38 -7.32 -2.35
CA GLU A 51 -11.66 -7.20 -1.66
C GLU A 51 -11.55 -7.53 -0.17
N GLU A 52 -10.78 -8.57 0.18
CA GLU A 52 -10.50 -8.94 1.56
C GLU A 52 -9.68 -7.85 2.28
N PHE A 53 -8.72 -7.24 1.60
CA PHE A 53 -7.98 -6.09 2.12
C PHE A 53 -8.90 -4.89 2.38
N ILE A 54 -9.83 -4.57 1.47
CA ILE A 54 -10.82 -3.51 1.69
C ILE A 54 -11.70 -3.82 2.92
N LYS A 55 -12.14 -5.08 3.08
CA LYS A 55 -12.90 -5.51 4.27
C LYS A 55 -12.07 -5.37 5.54
N TYR A 56 -10.80 -5.72 5.50
CA TYR A 56 -9.84 -5.53 6.59
C TYR A 56 -9.72 -4.06 6.99
N LEU A 57 -9.51 -3.15 6.03
CA LEU A 57 -9.41 -1.71 6.28
C LEU A 57 -10.72 -1.14 6.87
N LYS A 58 -11.88 -1.57 6.38
CA LYS A 58 -13.19 -1.18 6.93
C LYS A 58 -13.35 -1.63 8.39
N LYS A 59 -12.93 -2.85 8.73
CA LYS A 59 -12.94 -3.36 10.12
C LYS A 59 -12.06 -2.50 11.05
N ARG A 60 -10.95 -1.97 10.53
CA ARG A 60 -10.08 -1.01 11.24
C ARG A 60 -10.60 0.43 11.27
N LYS A 61 -11.82 0.68 10.76
CA LYS A 61 -12.47 1.99 10.73
C LYS A 61 -11.71 3.06 9.94
N TYR A 62 -10.94 2.67 8.92
CA TYR A 62 -10.39 3.65 7.98
C TYR A 62 -11.51 4.38 7.25
N SER A 63 -11.34 5.69 7.05
CA SER A 63 -12.27 6.48 6.25
C SER A 63 -12.21 6.08 4.78
N ASN A 64 -13.30 6.28 4.03
CA ASN A 64 -13.34 6.02 2.59
C ASN A 64 -12.20 6.74 1.83
N ARG A 65 -11.86 7.98 2.27
CA ARG A 65 -10.71 8.72 1.73
C ARG A 65 -9.39 7.98 1.93
N SER A 66 -9.18 7.41 3.11
CA SER A 66 -7.96 6.67 3.44
C SER A 66 -7.89 5.34 2.67
N ILE A 67 -9.02 4.65 2.54
CA ILE A 67 -9.12 3.41 1.75
C ILE A 67 -8.80 3.71 0.28
N ASN A 68 -9.42 4.75 -0.31
CA ASN A 68 -9.16 5.13 -1.71
C ASN A 68 -7.70 5.50 -1.95
N ARG A 69 -7.06 6.21 -1.01
CA ARG A 69 -5.62 6.50 -1.09
C ARG A 69 -4.80 5.22 -1.10
N LYS A 70 -5.06 4.30 -0.16
CA LYS A 70 -4.35 3.00 -0.08
C LYS A 70 -4.51 2.14 -1.34
N LEU A 71 -5.63 2.26 -2.05
CA LEU A 71 -5.85 1.58 -3.32
C LEU A 71 -5.19 2.27 -4.53
N SER A 72 -4.82 3.54 -4.39
CA SER A 72 -4.22 4.36 -5.46
C SER A 72 -2.70 4.53 -5.30
N THR A 73 -2.15 4.17 -4.14
CA THR A 73 -0.72 4.09 -3.85
C THR A 73 -0.13 2.84 -4.51
#